data_AF-A0A5E6NX21-F1
#
_entry.id   AF-A0A5E6NX21-F1
#
_cell.length_a   1.000
_cell.length_b   1.000
_cell.length_c   1.000
_cell.angle_alpha   90.00
_cell.angle_beta   90.00
_cell.angle_gamma   90.00
#
_symmetry.space_group_name_H-M   'P 1'
#
loop_
_entity.id
_entity.type
_entity.pdbx_description
1 polymer ?
#
loop_
_entity_poly.entity_id
_entity_poly.type
_entity_poly.pdbx_seq_one_letter_code
_entity_poly.pdbx_strand_id
1 'polypeptide(L)'
;MIGLVMFGTTLLLLMVGFPVAFTFAGVAVIFGVLTQGIDLFGFMPYRIMSVMQNTILMAVPLFIFMGIVLQKTKLAEQLLEAMGIYLAMCVAVWQFLPF
;
A
#
# COMPACT_ATOMS: atom_id res chain seq x y z
N MET A 1 -17.67 23.26 -13.12
CA MET A 1 -18.35 22.65 -14.28
C MET A 1 -17.58 21.48 -14.88
N ILE A 2 -16.26 21.58 -15.08
CA ILE A 2 -15.45 20.54 -15.77
C ILE A 2 -15.52 19.14 -15.11
N GLY A 3 -15.59 19.06 -13.78
CA GLY A 3 -15.67 17.78 -13.06
C GLY A 3 -16.95 16.98 -13.34
N LEU A 4 -18.08 17.67 -13.56
CA LEU A 4 -19.35 17.03 -13.92
C LEU A 4 -19.28 16.44 -15.34
N VAL A 5 -18.58 17.13 -16.24
CA VAL A 5 -18.33 16.65 -17.60
C VAL A 5 -17.35 15.47 -17.60
N MET A 6 -16.27 15.51 -16.81
CA MET A 6 -15.34 14.38 -16.65
C MET A 6 -16.03 13.12 -16.12
N PHE A 7 -16.89 13.30 -15.10
CA PHE A 7 -17.64 12.20 -14.52
C PHE A 7 -18.61 11.59 -15.54
N GLY A 8 -19.40 12.42 -16.23
CA GLY A 8 -20.32 11.94 -17.27
C GLY A 8 -19.62 11.22 -18.42
N THR A 9 -18.50 11.75 -18.90
CA THR A 9 -17.73 11.15 -20.01
C THR A 9 -17.10 9.81 -19.62
N THR A 10 -16.57 9.71 -18.39
CA THR A 10 -16.00 8.45 -17.88
C THR A 10 -17.07 7.38 -17.72
N LEU A 11 -18.25 7.75 -17.22
CA LEU A 11 -19.34 6.82 -16.98
C LEU A 11 -19.89 6.24 -18.30
N LEU A 12 -20.00 7.07 -19.34
CA LEU A 12 -20.35 6.62 -20.69
C LEU A 12 -19.29 5.66 -21.28
N LEU A 13 -18.00 5.98 -21.14
CA LEU A 13 -16.91 5.12 -21.63
C LEU A 13 -16.83 3.76 -20.91
N LEU A 14 -17.21 3.72 -19.64
CA LEU A 14 -17.30 2.46 -18.88
C LEU A 14 -18.45 1.58 -19.36
N MET A 15 -19.58 2.16 -19.79
CA MET A 15 -20.69 1.37 -20.35
C MET A 15 -20.34 0.73 -21.70
N VAL A 16 -19.35 1.26 -22.41
CA VAL A 16 -18.79 0.66 -23.65
C VAL A 16 -17.96 -0.60 -23.34
N GLY A 17 -17.71 -0.92 -22.07
CA GLY A 17 -17.05 -2.16 -21.64
C GLY A 17 -15.52 -2.14 -21.78
N PHE A 18 -14.94 -0.97 -22.02
CA PHE A 18 -13.48 -0.82 -22.11
C PHE A 18 -12.83 -1.00 -20.72
N PRO A 19 -11.62 -1.60 -20.62
CA PRO A 19 -10.94 -1.80 -19.34
C PRO A 19 -10.79 -0.51 -18.53
N VAL A 20 -11.28 -0.56 -17.28
CA VAL A 20 -11.43 0.56 -16.35
C VAL A 20 -10.14 1.39 -16.20
N ALA A 21 -8.98 0.73 -16.13
CA ALA A 21 -7.70 1.41 -15.98
C ALA A 21 -7.40 2.40 -17.12
N PHE A 22 -7.73 2.03 -18.36
CA PHE A 22 -7.45 2.84 -19.53
C PHE A 22 -8.43 4.01 -19.68
N THR A 23 -9.70 3.82 -19.33
CA THR A 23 -10.71 4.88 -19.39
C THR A 23 -10.43 5.96 -18.35
N PHE A 24 -10.10 5.59 -17.12
CA PHE A 24 -9.74 6.55 -16.08
C PHE A 24 -8.43 7.28 -16.38
N ALA A 25 -7.39 6.57 -16.84
CA ALA A 25 -6.12 7.21 -17.21
C ALA A 25 -6.27 8.16 -18.40
N GLY A 26 -6.99 7.74 -19.45
CA GLY A 26 -7.21 8.55 -20.66
C GLY A 26 -8.04 9.79 -20.38
N VAL A 27 -9.19 9.65 -19.70
CA VAL A 27 -10.06 10.79 -19.38
C VAL A 27 -9.37 11.77 -18.42
N ALA A 28 -8.60 11.27 -17.45
CA ALA A 28 -7.83 12.12 -16.54
C ALA A 28 -6.77 12.95 -17.27
N VAL A 29 -6.07 12.38 -18.24
CA VAL A 29 -5.05 13.10 -19.02
C VAL A 29 -5.69 14.09 -19.99
N ILE A 30 -6.72 13.68 -20.74
CA ILE A 30 -7.39 14.54 -21.73
C ILE A 30 -8.00 15.77 -21.06
N PHE A 31 -8.79 15.58 -20.01
CA PHE A 31 -9.39 16.72 -19.31
C PHE A 31 -8.39 17.47 -18.43
N GLY A 32 -7.35 16.81 -17.94
CA GLY A 32 -6.23 17.47 -17.25
C GLY A 32 -5.53 18.49 -18.15
N VAL A 33 -5.21 18.09 -19.39
CA VAL A 33 -4.60 18.98 -20.40
C VAL A 33 -5.57 20.05 -20.88
N LEU A 34 -6.86 19.74 -21.05
CA LEU A 34 -7.85 20.77 -21.43
C LEU A 34 -8.07 21.84 -20.37
N THR A 35 -7.84 21.53 -19.09
CA THR A 35 -8.08 22.47 -17.99
C THR A 35 -6.83 23.28 -17.63
N GLN A 36 -5.64 22.68 -17.67
CA GLN A 36 -4.38 23.32 -17.25
C GLN A 36 -3.32 23.44 -18.37
N GLY A 37 -3.57 22.93 -19.57
CA GLY A 37 -2.61 22.98 -20.68
C GLY A 37 -1.36 22.12 -20.44
N ILE A 38 -0.24 22.51 -21.07
CA ILE A 38 1.07 21.85 -20.93
C ILE A 38 1.64 22.03 -19.50
N ASP A 39 1.18 23.03 -18.75
CA ASP A 39 1.58 23.27 -17.36
C ASP A 39 1.14 22.16 -16.39
N LEU A 40 0.25 21.25 -16.83
CA LEU A 40 -0.09 20.02 -16.12
C LEU A 40 1.19 19.20 -15.77
N PHE A 41 2.17 19.17 -16.67
CA PHE A 41 3.44 18.47 -16.44
C PHE A 41 4.34 19.19 -15.43
N GLY A 42 4.15 20.50 -15.22
CA GLY A 42 4.85 21.27 -14.18
C GLY A 42 4.49 20.84 -12.75
N PHE A 43 3.33 20.20 -12.56
CA PHE A 43 2.91 19.63 -11.27
C PHE A 43 3.37 18.18 -11.05
N MET A 44 3.94 17.52 -12.07
CA MET A 44 4.43 16.15 -11.96
C MET A 44 5.56 16.00 -10.91
N PRO A 45 6.57 16.89 -10.82
CA PRO A 45 7.60 16.81 -9.80
C PRO A 45 7.04 16.90 -8.38
N TYR A 46 6.01 17.73 -8.16
CA TYR A 46 5.37 17.87 -6.85
C TYR A 46 4.69 16.56 -6.39
N ARG A 47 4.07 15.82 -7.32
CA ARG A 47 3.49 14.50 -7.06
C ARG A 47 4.57 13.46 -6.73
N ILE A 48 5.70 13.49 -7.42
CA ILE A 48 6.83 12.57 -7.17
C ILE A 48 7.44 12.82 -5.79
N MET A 49 7.70 14.09 -5.45
CA MET A 49 8.22 14.46 -4.12
C MET A 49 7.27 14.05 -3.00
N SER A 50 5.96 14.21 -3.21
CA SER A 50 4.93 13.77 -2.26
C SER A 50 4.91 12.24 -2.06
N VAL A 51 5.16 11.45 -3.11
CA VAL A 51 5.28 9.99 -3.00
C VAL A 51 6.57 9.58 -2.30
N MET A 52 7.69 10.27 -2.55
CA MET A 52 8.96 10.00 -1.86
C MET A 52 8.91 10.32 -0.37
N GLN A 53 8.15 11.35 0.02
CA GLN A 53 7.90 11.70 1.42
C GLN A 53 6.90 10.78 2.11
N ASN A 54 6.35 9.78 1.41
CA ASN A 54 5.33 8.91 1.99
C ASN A 54 5.95 7.96 3.03
N THR A 55 5.45 8.07 4.27
CA THR A 55 5.89 7.27 5.41
C THR A 55 5.82 5.77 5.16
N ILE A 56 4.92 5.30 4.28
CA ILE A 56 4.79 3.87 3.94
C ILE A 56 6.02 3.36 3.19
N LEU A 57 6.49 4.12 2.18
CA LEU A 57 7.66 3.74 1.39
C LEU A 57 8.95 3.80 2.20
N MET A 58 9.05 4.72 3.17
CA MET A 58 10.15 4.76 4.14
C MET A 58 10.06 3.67 5.22
N ALA A 59 8.85 3.22 5.58
CA ALA A 59 8.66 2.16 6.57
C ALA A 59 9.14 0.79 6.08
N VAL A 60 9.07 0.50 4.77
CA VAL A 60 9.48 -0.80 4.20
C VAL A 60 10.99 -1.09 4.41
N PRO A 61 11.92 -0.19 4.06
CA PRO A 61 13.34 -0.40 4.35
C PRO A 61 13.65 -0.56 5.85
N LEU A 62 12.96 0.20 6.70
CA LEU A 62 13.18 0.17 8.16
C LEU A 62 12.66 -1.12 8.78
N PHE A 63 11.55 -1.66 8.26
CA PHE A 63 11.03 -2.98 8.60
C PHE A 63 12.01 -4.10 8.22
N ILE A 64 12.58 -4.03 7.01
CA ILE A 64 13.60 -4.99 6.56
C ILE A 64 14.85 -4.90 7.45
N PHE A 65 15.28 -3.68 7.82
CA PHE A 65 16.42 -3.47 8.72
C PHE A 65 16.20 -4.12 10.09
N MET A 66 15.05 -3.88 10.73
CA MET A 66 14.70 -4.50 12.01
C MET A 66 14.70 -6.04 11.91
N GLY A 67 14.14 -6.59 10.82
CA GLY A 67 14.14 -8.04 10.57
C GLY A 67 15.55 -8.62 10.49
N ILE A 68 16.46 -7.96 9.77
CA ILE A 68 17.86 -8.40 9.65
C ILE A 68 18.60 -8.29 10.99
N VAL A 69 18.37 -7.22 11.77
CA VAL A 69 18.99 -7.04 13.09
C VAL A 69 18.53 -8.12 14.07
N LEU A 70 17.24 -8.46 14.08
CA LEU A 70 16.68 -9.55 14.89
C LEU A 70 17.24 -10.93 14.51
N GLN A 71 17.46 -11.18 13.21
CA GLN A 71 18.08 -12.41 12.72
C GLN A 71 19.56 -12.50 13.08
N LYS A 72 20.30 -11.39 13.01
CA LYS A 72 21.74 -11.35 13.32
C LYS A 72 22.05 -11.49 14.81
N THR A 73 21.15 -11.02 15.68
CA THR A 73 21.32 -11.08 17.15
C THR A 73 20.93 -12.43 17.76
N LYS A 74 20.39 -13.37 16.96
CA LYS A 74 19.75 -14.62 17.43
C LYS A 74 18.64 -14.41 18.48
N LEU A 75 18.20 -13.17 18.72
CA LEU A 75 17.06 -12.86 19.58
C LEU A 75 15.78 -13.47 19.03
N ALA A 76 15.64 -13.53 17.69
CA ALA A 76 14.50 -14.20 17.07
C ALA A 76 14.43 -15.69 17.43
N GLU A 77 15.57 -16.38 17.53
CA GLU A 77 15.65 -17.81 17.87
C GLU A 77 15.32 -18.04 19.35
N GLN A 78 15.88 -17.21 20.24
CA GLN A 78 15.58 -17.26 21.68
C GLN A 78 14.11 -16.94 21.99
N LEU A 79 13.49 -16.02 21.23
CA LEU A 79 12.06 -15.72 21.35
C LEU A 79 11.19 -16.86 20.81
N LEU A 80 11.58 -17.50 19.70
CA LEU A 80 10.88 -18.68 19.16
C LEU A 80 10.95 -19.87 20.13
N GLU A 81 12.10 -20.11 20.75
CA GLU A 81 12.28 -21.18 21.74
C GLU A 81 11.49 -20.89 23.03
N ALA A 82 11.53 -19.65 23.52
CA ALA A 82 10.70 -19.21 24.64
C ALA A 82 9.20 -19.36 24.34
N MET A 83 8.71 -18.86 23.20
CA MET A 83 7.31 -19.02 22.79
C MET A 83 6.92 -20.49 22.64
N GLY A 84 7.80 -21.33 22.09
CA GLY A 84 7.58 -22.78 21.98
C GLY A 84 7.45 -23.46 23.35
N ILE A 85 8.30 -23.10 24.32
CA ILE A 85 8.24 -23.62 25.69
C ILE A 85 6.97 -23.15 26.39
N TYR A 86 6.60 -21.86 26.31
CA TYR A 86 5.38 -21.35 26.93
C TYR A 86 4.10 -21.91 26.28
N LEU A 87 4.08 -22.09 24.96
CA LEU A 87 2.96 -22.72 24.26
C LEU A 87 2.83 -24.21 24.62
N ALA A 88 3.95 -24.94 24.68
CA ALA A 88 3.99 -26.33 25.13
C ALA A 88 3.56 -26.47 26.59
N MET A 89 3.97 -25.55 27.46
CA MET A 89 3.54 -25.48 28.86
C MET A 89 2.03 -25.19 28.96
N CYS A 90 1.50 -24.28 28.14
CA CYS A 90 0.06 -24.01 28.09
C CYS A 90 -0.72 -25.25 27.65
N VAL A 91 -0.30 -25.95 26.59
CA VAL A 91 -0.91 -27.22 26.14
C VAL A 91 -0.80 -28.32 27.21
N ALA A 92 0.33 -28.42 27.92
CA ALA A 92 0.48 -29.37 29.02
C ALA A 92 -0.44 -29.05 30.22
N VAL A 93 -0.69 -27.76 30.50
CA VAL A 93 -1.66 -27.33 31.52
C VAL A 93 -3.10 -27.67 31.12
N TRP A 94 -3.45 -27.56 29.83
CA TRP A 94 -4.75 -28.04 29.31
C TRP A 94 -4.92 -29.55 29.46
N GLN A 95 -3.84 -30.34 29.50
CA GLN A 95 -3.88 -31.79 29.74
C GLN A 95 -4.06 -32.19 31.21
N PHE A 96 -3.85 -31.25 32.14
CA PHE A 96 -3.95 -31.45 33.58
C PHE A 96 -5.19 -30.80 34.21
N LEU A 97 -5.97 -30.04 33.43
CA LEU A 97 -7.26 -29.52 33.86
C LEU A 97 -8.32 -30.62 33.62
N PRO A 98 -8.97 -31.17 34.67
CA PRO A 98 -10.01 -32.17 34.50
C PRO A 98 -11.31 -31.48 34.03
N PHE A 99 -11.36 -31.15 32.74
CA PHE A 99 -12.57 -30.80 32.00
C PHE A 99 -12.57 -31.49 30.65
#